data_AF-A0AA40WFT5-F1
#
_entry.id   AF-A0AA40WFT5-F1
#
_cell.length_a   1.000
_cell.length_b   1.000
_cell.length_c   1.000
_cell.angle_alpha   90.00
_cell.angle_beta   90.00
_cell.angle_gamma   90.00
#
_symmetry.space_group_name_H-M   'P 1'
#
loop_
_entity.id
_entity.type
_entity.pdbx_description
1 polymer ?
#
loop_
_entity_poly.entity_id
_entity_poly.type
_entity_poly.pdbx_seq_one_letter_code
_entity_poly.pdbx_strand_id
1 'polypeptide(L)'
;ERLDGEMSEGELVDAFRHVSDAFEQTSETIGVRANNAINDMVRQRLLNRFTSEQAEGNAIYRLTPLGIGITDYYIRQREFSTLRLSMQLSIVAGELKRAADAAAEGGDEFHWHRNVYAPLKYSVAEIFDSIDLTQRIMDEQQQQVKDDIAQLLNKDWR
;
A
#
# COMPACT_ATOMS: atom_id res chain seq x y z
N GLU A 1 -14.33 0.75 3.30
CA GLU A 1 -14.36 -0.36 2.32
C GLU A 1 -15.03 0.16 1.05
N ARG A 2 -14.47 -0.11 -0.13
CA ARG A 2 -14.96 0.43 -1.41
C ARG A 2 -15.94 -0.57 -2.00
N LEU A 3 -17.23 -0.26 -2.00
CA LEU A 3 -18.31 -1.20 -2.33
C LEU A 3 -18.86 -1.07 -3.76
N ASP A 4 -18.63 0.03 -4.48
CA ASP A 4 -18.93 0.09 -5.91
C ASP A 4 -18.25 1.32 -6.57
N GLY A 5 -17.55 1.11 -7.69
CA GLY A 5 -17.11 2.20 -8.58
C GLY A 5 -15.76 2.87 -8.30
N GLU A 6 -15.25 3.53 -9.35
CA GLU A 6 -14.11 4.44 -9.22
C GLU A 6 -14.54 5.78 -8.61
N MET A 7 -13.63 6.52 -7.96
CA MET A 7 -14.01 7.69 -7.18
C MET A 7 -14.39 8.84 -8.12
N SER A 8 -15.58 9.41 -7.96
CA SER A 8 -15.99 10.57 -8.76
C SER A 8 -15.32 11.86 -8.26
N GLU A 9 -15.42 12.94 -9.03
CA GLU A 9 -14.98 14.26 -8.54
C GLU A 9 -15.84 14.75 -7.37
N GLY A 10 -17.16 14.48 -7.41
CA GLY A 10 -18.08 14.81 -6.33
C GLY A 10 -17.68 14.14 -5.01
N GLU A 11 -17.40 12.84 -5.03
CA GLU A 11 -16.96 12.08 -3.86
C GLU A 11 -15.64 12.61 -3.27
N LEU A 12 -14.71 13.04 -4.12
CA LEU A 12 -13.45 13.65 -3.67
C LEU A 12 -13.66 15.02 -3.02
N VAL A 13 -14.54 15.85 -3.58
CA VAL A 13 -14.87 17.16 -3.01
C VAL A 13 -15.60 16.99 -1.68
N ASP A 14 -16.47 16.00 -1.57
CA ASP A 14 -17.18 15.68 -0.33
C ASP A 14 -16.22 15.13 0.74
N ALA A 15 -15.28 14.25 0.36
CA ALA A 15 -14.21 13.81 1.25
C ALA A 15 -13.35 14.99 1.72
N PHE A 16 -12.99 15.90 0.81
CA PHE A 16 -12.24 17.12 1.16
C PHE A 16 -13.03 18.01 2.12
N ARG A 17 -14.36 18.12 1.97
CA ARG A 17 -15.22 18.88 2.88
C ARG A 17 -15.13 18.36 4.30
N HIS A 18 -15.23 17.04 4.49
CA HIS A 18 -15.09 16.43 5.82
C HIS A 18 -13.73 16.72 6.47
N VAL A 19 -12.66 16.69 5.68
CA VAL A 19 -11.32 17.06 6.18
C VAL A 19 -11.26 18.55 6.52
N SER A 20 -11.75 19.43 5.64
CA SER A 20 -11.79 20.89 5.88
C SER A 20 -12.55 21.24 7.17
N ASP A 21 -13.69 20.58 7.41
CA ASP A 21 -14.51 20.77 8.60
C ASP A 21 -13.79 20.32 9.88
N ALA A 22 -13.05 19.19 9.82
CA ALA A 22 -12.24 18.69 10.93
C ALA A 22 -11.10 19.64 11.33
N PHE A 23 -10.67 20.53 10.42
CA PHE A 23 -9.67 21.57 10.67
C PHE A 23 -10.29 22.96 10.88
N GLU A 24 -11.62 23.06 11.06
CA GLU A 24 -12.35 24.31 11.32
C GLU A 24 -12.10 25.41 10.26
N GLN A 25 -11.89 25.01 9.00
CA GLN A 25 -11.58 25.94 7.90
C GLN A 25 -12.85 26.54 7.29
N THR A 26 -12.72 27.70 6.61
CA THR A 26 -13.85 28.42 6.03
C THR A 26 -14.57 27.63 4.93
N SER A 27 -15.90 27.56 5.03
CA SER A 27 -16.77 26.85 4.09
C SER A 27 -16.89 27.51 2.71
N GLU A 28 -16.82 28.85 2.65
CA GLU A 28 -17.00 29.63 1.42
C GLU A 28 -15.98 29.31 0.31
N THR A 29 -14.79 28.84 0.68
CA THR A 29 -13.69 28.58 -0.26
C THR A 29 -13.46 27.11 -0.56
N ILE A 30 -14.33 26.21 -0.06
CA ILE A 30 -14.13 24.75 -0.18
C ILE A 30 -13.99 24.31 -1.63
N GLY A 31 -14.85 24.80 -2.55
CA GLY A 31 -14.80 24.38 -3.95
C GLY A 31 -13.44 24.66 -4.61
N VAL A 32 -12.89 25.86 -4.41
CA VAL A 32 -11.59 26.26 -4.97
C VAL A 32 -10.44 25.47 -4.31
N ARG A 33 -10.48 25.31 -2.98
CA ARG A 33 -9.44 24.60 -2.23
C ARG A 33 -9.43 23.10 -2.54
N ALA A 34 -10.60 22.47 -2.66
CA ALA A 34 -10.74 21.08 -3.07
C ALA A 34 -10.17 20.85 -4.47
N ASN A 35 -10.51 21.72 -5.44
CA ASN A 35 -9.98 21.62 -6.79
C ASN A 35 -8.45 21.75 -6.83
N ASN A 36 -7.90 22.74 -6.11
CA ASN A 36 -6.45 22.93 -5.99
C ASN A 36 -5.77 21.70 -5.36
N ALA A 37 -6.33 21.18 -4.26
CA ALA A 37 -5.80 19.99 -3.60
C ALA A 37 -5.82 18.77 -4.52
N ILE A 38 -6.93 18.50 -5.20
CA ILE A 38 -7.05 17.37 -6.13
C ILE A 38 -6.05 17.50 -7.28
N ASN A 39 -5.91 18.71 -7.87
CA ASN A 39 -4.92 18.94 -8.93
C ASN A 39 -3.48 18.73 -8.44
N ASP A 40 -3.16 19.16 -7.23
CA ASP A 40 -1.85 18.93 -6.63
C ASP A 40 -1.60 17.43 -6.37
N MET A 41 -2.61 16.69 -5.90
CA MET A 41 -2.52 15.23 -5.73
C MET A 41 -2.26 14.52 -7.07
N VAL A 42 -2.86 14.99 -8.15
CA VAL A 42 -2.58 14.48 -9.50
C VAL A 42 -1.15 14.86 -9.94
N ARG A 43 -0.73 16.11 -9.74
CA ARG A 43 0.63 16.59 -10.08
C ARG A 43 1.72 15.85 -9.32
N GLN A 44 1.48 15.52 -8.06
CA GLN A 44 2.38 14.76 -7.19
C GLN A 44 2.33 13.25 -7.46
N ARG A 45 1.53 12.80 -8.44
CA ARG A 45 1.35 11.39 -8.80
C ARG A 45 0.79 10.55 -7.66
N LEU A 46 -0.05 11.13 -6.81
CA LEU A 46 -0.80 10.42 -5.76
C LEU A 46 -2.15 9.93 -6.29
N LEU A 47 -2.76 10.68 -7.21
CA LEU A 47 -3.98 10.33 -7.92
C LEU A 47 -3.77 10.33 -9.45
N ASN A 48 -4.44 9.42 -10.13
CA ASN A 48 -4.68 9.49 -11.57
C ASN A 48 -6.09 10.00 -11.83
N ARG A 49 -6.24 10.91 -12.80
CA ARG A 49 -7.53 11.43 -13.27
C ARG A 49 -7.84 10.85 -14.65
N PHE A 50 -9.05 10.32 -14.83
CA PHE A 50 -9.56 9.86 -16.11
C PHE A 50 -10.86 10.60 -16.43
N THR A 51 -11.02 11.04 -17.67
CA THR A 51 -12.28 11.65 -18.13
C THR A 51 -13.36 10.57 -18.28
N SER A 52 -14.55 10.81 -17.74
CA SER A 52 -15.68 9.87 -17.80
C SER A 52 -16.99 10.64 -17.81
N GLU A 53 -17.70 10.66 -18.94
CA GLU A 53 -18.99 11.36 -19.09
C GLU A 53 -20.12 10.75 -18.25
N GLN A 54 -19.94 9.52 -17.76
CA GLN A 54 -20.93 8.81 -16.94
C GLN A 54 -20.80 9.13 -15.46
N ALA A 55 -19.68 9.71 -15.03
CA ALA A 55 -19.39 10.01 -13.64
C ALA A 55 -19.70 11.47 -13.31
N GLU A 56 -20.12 11.72 -12.07
CA GLU A 56 -20.31 13.07 -11.56
C GLU A 56 -18.99 13.88 -11.63
N GLY A 57 -19.06 15.09 -12.20
CA GLY A 57 -17.89 15.93 -12.50
C GLY A 57 -17.13 15.53 -13.78
N ASN A 58 -17.68 14.62 -14.59
CA ASN A 58 -17.08 14.13 -15.83
C ASN A 58 -15.69 13.51 -15.68
N ALA A 59 -15.33 13.08 -14.46
CA ALA A 59 -14.02 12.53 -14.15
C ALA A 59 -14.11 11.45 -13.05
N ILE A 60 -13.21 10.48 -13.16
CA ILE A 60 -12.95 9.48 -12.13
C ILE A 60 -11.49 9.51 -11.70
N TYR A 61 -11.26 9.17 -10.44
CA TYR A 61 -9.96 9.23 -9.79
C TYR A 61 -9.57 7.89 -9.18
N ARG A 62 -8.28 7.55 -9.30
CA ARG A 62 -7.69 6.33 -8.73
C ARG A 62 -6.41 6.67 -7.98
N LEU A 63 -6.18 6.06 -6.82
CA LEU A 63 -4.86 6.08 -6.19
C LEU A 63 -3.84 5.44 -7.13
N THR A 64 -2.69 6.10 -7.29
CA THR A 64 -1.54 5.52 -7.98
C THR A 64 -0.87 4.47 -7.09
N PRO A 65 0.09 3.66 -7.59
CA PRO A 65 0.89 2.79 -6.73
C PRO A 65 1.59 3.54 -5.58
N LEU A 66 2.04 4.79 -5.81
CA LEU A 66 2.61 5.64 -4.76
C LEU A 66 1.55 6.07 -3.75
N GLY A 67 0.38 6.51 -4.22
CA GLY A 67 -0.75 6.86 -3.35
C GLY A 67 -1.19 5.69 -2.48
N ILE A 68 -1.32 4.50 -3.08
CA ILE A 68 -1.60 3.25 -2.35
C ILE A 68 -0.52 3.01 -1.30
N GLY A 69 0.76 3.02 -1.65
CA GLY A 69 1.86 2.76 -0.71
C GLY A 69 1.86 3.71 0.50
N ILE A 70 1.66 5.01 0.27
CA ILE A 70 1.59 6.01 1.35
C ILE A 70 0.35 5.77 2.23
N THR A 71 -0.82 5.58 1.63
CA THR A 71 -2.07 5.39 2.40
C THR A 71 -2.09 4.06 3.16
N ASP A 72 -1.55 2.99 2.57
CA ASP A 72 -1.46 1.67 3.19
C ASP A 72 -0.61 1.69 4.46
N TYR A 73 0.43 2.53 4.52
CA TYR A 73 1.26 2.70 5.71
C TYR A 73 0.45 3.21 6.91
N TYR A 74 -0.45 4.18 6.70
CA TYR A 74 -1.20 4.81 7.79
C TYR A 74 -2.53 4.10 8.11
N ILE A 75 -3.19 3.52 7.10
CA ILE A 75 -4.56 3.00 7.26
C ILE A 75 -4.57 1.51 7.59
N ARG A 76 -3.61 0.73 7.08
CA ARG A 76 -3.57 -0.71 7.38
C ARG A 76 -2.84 -0.95 8.69
N GLN A 77 -3.55 -1.44 9.69
CA GLN A 77 -2.94 -2.10 10.83
C GLN A 77 -2.25 -3.38 10.35
N ARG A 78 -0.93 -3.32 10.19
CA ARG A 78 -0.11 -4.49 9.85
C ARG A 78 0.54 -4.97 11.14
N GLU A 79 -0.02 -6.01 11.73
CA GLU A 79 0.62 -6.70 12.85
C GLU A 79 1.62 -7.72 12.31
N PHE A 80 2.79 -7.78 12.94
CA PHE A 80 3.73 -8.87 12.72
C PHE A 80 3.09 -10.20 13.11
N SER A 81 3.25 -11.22 12.27
CA SER A 81 2.75 -12.57 12.54
C SER A 81 3.76 -13.61 12.13
N THR A 82 4.28 -14.35 13.12
CA THR A 82 5.18 -15.48 12.89
C THR A 82 4.52 -16.56 12.03
N LEU A 83 3.21 -16.77 12.17
CA LEU A 83 2.46 -17.71 11.34
C LEU A 83 2.47 -17.27 9.87
N ARG A 84 2.21 -15.97 9.60
CA ARG A 84 2.28 -15.41 8.26
C ARG A 84 3.66 -15.59 7.65
N LEU A 85 4.72 -15.25 8.40
CA LEU A 85 6.11 -15.42 7.95
C LEU A 85 6.42 -16.90 7.64
N SER A 86 6.00 -17.82 8.52
CA SER A 86 6.19 -19.26 8.31
C SER A 86 5.50 -19.76 7.04
N MET A 87 4.27 -19.29 6.77
CA MET A 87 3.57 -19.64 5.53
C MET A 87 4.28 -19.09 4.29
N GLN A 88 4.74 -17.84 4.33
CA GLN A 88 5.48 -17.21 3.23
C GLN A 88 6.78 -17.98 2.92
N LEU A 89 7.55 -18.34 3.94
CA LEU A 89 8.77 -19.13 3.78
C LEU A 89 8.48 -20.53 3.22
N SER A 90 7.37 -21.16 3.64
CA SER A 90 6.96 -22.46 3.08
C SER A 90 6.62 -22.38 1.60
N ILE A 91 5.95 -21.31 1.16
CA ILE A 91 5.62 -21.09 -0.24
C ILE A 91 6.91 -20.88 -1.05
N VAL A 92 7.80 -20.01 -0.57
CA VAL A 92 9.10 -19.74 -1.22
C VAL A 92 9.94 -21.01 -1.34
N ALA A 93 10.01 -21.82 -0.29
CA ALA A 93 10.76 -23.09 -0.34
C ALA A 93 10.21 -24.04 -1.41
N GLY A 94 8.89 -24.11 -1.57
CA GLY A 94 8.25 -24.91 -2.60
C GLY A 94 8.55 -24.40 -4.02
N GLU A 95 8.44 -23.09 -4.24
CA GLU A 95 8.77 -22.47 -5.54
C GLU A 95 10.25 -22.61 -5.89
N LEU A 96 11.14 -22.36 -4.94
CA LEU A 96 12.58 -22.51 -5.14
C LEU A 96 12.95 -23.95 -5.48
N LYS A 97 12.36 -24.93 -4.80
CA LYS A 97 12.61 -26.34 -5.11
C LYS A 97 12.19 -26.67 -6.55
N ARG A 98 10.98 -26.29 -6.96
CA ARG A 98 10.50 -26.52 -8.33
C ARG A 98 11.39 -25.85 -9.37
N ALA A 99 11.78 -24.59 -9.12
CA ALA A 99 12.66 -23.87 -10.03
C ALA A 99 14.06 -24.50 -10.11
N ALA A 100 14.59 -25.01 -8.99
CA ALA A 100 15.88 -25.70 -8.96
C ALA A 100 15.83 -27.04 -9.70
N ASP A 101 14.79 -27.85 -9.45
CA ASP A 101 14.58 -29.13 -10.13
C ASP A 101 14.42 -28.90 -11.66
N ALA A 102 13.60 -27.93 -12.08
CA ALA A 102 13.42 -27.58 -13.48
C ALA A 102 14.70 -27.02 -14.14
N ALA A 103 15.52 -26.28 -13.41
CA ALA A 103 16.81 -25.80 -13.90
C ALA A 103 17.81 -26.96 -14.11
N ALA A 104 17.77 -27.98 -13.24
CA ALA A 104 18.62 -29.15 -13.35
C ALA A 104 18.21 -30.07 -14.51
N GLU A 105 16.92 -30.17 -14.81
CA GLU A 105 16.39 -30.89 -15.97
C GLU A 105 16.82 -30.26 -17.30
N GLY A 106 17.09 -28.95 -17.31
CA GLY A 106 17.39 -28.19 -18.52
C GLY A 106 16.20 -28.09 -19.47
N GLY A 107 16.41 -27.55 -20.67
CA GLY A 107 15.34 -27.36 -21.63
C GLY A 107 15.64 -26.27 -22.65
N ASP A 108 14.62 -25.91 -23.42
CA ASP A 108 14.67 -24.79 -24.36
C ASP A 108 14.48 -23.43 -23.66
N GLU A 109 14.57 -22.35 -24.43
CA GLU A 109 14.43 -20.98 -23.90
C GLU A 109 13.07 -20.77 -23.21
N PHE A 110 12.00 -21.36 -23.75
CA PHE A 110 10.67 -21.26 -23.16
C PHE A 110 10.60 -21.95 -21.81
N HIS A 111 11.18 -23.15 -21.67
CA HIS A 111 11.30 -23.86 -20.40
C HIS A 111 12.04 -23.02 -19.35
N TRP A 112 13.19 -22.45 -19.69
CA TRP A 112 13.95 -21.58 -18.79
C TRP A 112 13.15 -20.35 -18.36
N HIS A 113 12.50 -19.67 -19.31
CA HIS A 113 11.73 -18.48 -19.01
C HIS A 113 10.52 -18.80 -18.13
N ARG A 114 9.82 -19.89 -18.42
CA ARG A 114 8.55 -20.25 -17.76
C ARG A 114 8.74 -20.94 -16.41
N ASN A 115 9.70 -21.86 -16.29
CA ASN A 115 9.81 -22.77 -15.16
C ASN A 115 10.93 -22.39 -14.17
N VAL A 116 11.87 -21.54 -14.59
CA VAL A 116 12.96 -21.07 -13.72
C VAL A 116 12.85 -19.58 -13.47
N TYR A 117 12.91 -18.77 -14.53
CA TYR A 117 12.92 -17.31 -14.39
C TYR A 117 11.61 -16.76 -13.82
N ALA A 118 10.46 -17.12 -14.40
CA ALA A 118 9.17 -16.56 -13.98
C ALA A 118 8.81 -16.86 -12.51
N PRO A 119 8.97 -18.10 -11.98
CA PRO A 119 8.73 -18.37 -10.55
C PRO A 119 9.67 -17.57 -9.64
N LEU A 120 10.95 -17.46 -10.00
CA LEU A 120 11.91 -16.68 -9.22
C LEU A 120 11.58 -15.19 -9.23
N LYS A 121 11.27 -14.64 -10.40
CA LYS A 121 11.08 -13.20 -10.60
C LYS A 121 9.74 -12.68 -10.08
N TYR A 122 8.66 -13.41 -10.31
CA TYR A 122 7.30 -12.93 -10.05
C TYR A 122 6.63 -13.56 -8.82
N SER A 123 7.25 -14.57 -8.21
CA SER A 123 6.74 -15.19 -6.98
C SER A 123 7.76 -15.07 -5.85
N VAL A 124 8.96 -15.66 -5.99
CA VAL A 124 9.96 -15.67 -4.91
C VAL A 124 10.42 -14.25 -4.54
N ALA A 125 10.74 -13.41 -5.54
CA ALA A 125 11.16 -12.03 -5.29
C ALA A 125 10.06 -11.22 -4.56
N GLU A 126 8.81 -11.32 -5.01
CA GLU A 126 7.68 -10.60 -4.39
C GLU A 126 7.42 -11.05 -2.94
N ILE A 127 7.58 -12.34 -2.64
CA ILE A 127 7.44 -12.83 -1.27
C ILE A 127 8.58 -12.31 -0.39
N PHE A 128 9.81 -12.25 -0.90
CA PHE A 128 10.92 -11.65 -0.15
C PHE A 128 10.72 -10.15 0.09
N ASP A 129 10.26 -9.38 -0.90
CA ASP A 129 9.93 -7.97 -0.71
C ASP A 129 8.83 -7.79 0.35
N SER A 130 7.83 -8.69 0.38
CA SER A 130 6.82 -8.68 1.45
C SER A 130 7.40 -9.03 2.84
N ILE A 131 8.43 -9.89 2.92
CA ILE A 131 9.08 -10.24 4.18
C ILE A 131 9.94 -9.06 4.66
N ASP A 132 10.71 -8.42 3.79
CA ASP A 132 11.48 -7.20 4.11
C ASP A 132 10.58 -6.10 4.66
N LEU A 133 9.44 -5.84 4.00
CA LEU A 133 8.46 -4.87 4.49
C LEU A 133 7.92 -5.24 5.87
N THR A 134 7.70 -6.52 6.14
CA THR A 134 7.24 -7.00 7.46
C THR A 134 8.30 -6.81 8.54
N GLN A 135 9.59 -6.93 8.21
CA GLN A 135 10.68 -6.65 9.13
C GLN A 135 10.72 -5.16 9.50
N ARG A 136 10.59 -4.25 8.53
CA ARG A 136 10.53 -2.80 8.79
C ARG A 136 9.38 -2.42 9.73
N ILE A 137 8.20 -3.03 9.54
CA ILE A 137 7.05 -2.83 10.43
C ILE A 137 7.38 -3.32 11.84
N MET A 138 8.09 -4.44 11.98
CA MET A 138 8.52 -4.92 13.28
C MET A 138 9.53 -3.97 13.95
N ASP A 139 10.43 -3.35 13.18
CA ASP A 139 11.35 -2.34 13.71
C ASP A 139 10.61 -1.11 14.25
N GLU A 140 9.58 -0.64 13.54
CA GLU A 140 8.69 0.43 14.00
C GLU A 140 7.94 0.06 15.29
N GLN A 141 7.42 -1.17 15.36
CA GLN A 141 6.77 -1.69 16.57
C GLN A 141 7.74 -1.73 17.75
N GLN A 142 8.99 -2.15 17.54
CA GLN A 142 10.01 -2.13 18.59
C GLN A 142 10.31 -0.71 19.07
N GLN A 143 10.34 0.27 18.16
CA GLN A 143 10.54 1.67 18.55
C GLN A 143 9.35 2.19 19.37
N GLN A 144 8.12 1.88 18.97
CA GLN A 144 6.92 2.25 19.74
C GLN A 144 6.97 1.67 21.17
N VAL A 145 7.32 0.39 21.32
CA VAL A 145 7.44 -0.26 22.64
C VAL A 145 8.49 0.44 23.51
N LYS A 146 9.62 0.88 22.94
CA LYS A 146 10.64 1.63 23.69
C LYS A 146 10.10 2.97 24.19
N ASP A 147 9.36 3.68 23.34
CA ASP A 147 8.78 4.97 23.69
C ASP A 147 7.69 4.81 24.77
N ASP A 148 6.87 3.77 24.69
CA ASP A 148 5.86 3.43 25.71
C ASP A 148 6.51 3.13 27.07
N ILE A 149 7.59 2.32 27.08
CA ILE A 149 8.35 2.04 28.30
C ILE A 149 8.92 3.34 28.89
N ALA A 150 9.50 4.21 28.05
CA ALA A 150 10.05 5.48 28.52
C ALA A 150 8.98 6.37 29.15
N GLN A 151 7.78 6.45 28.56
CA GLN A 151 6.65 7.20 29.11
C GLN A 151 6.14 6.61 30.43
N LEU A 152 6.05 5.28 30.53
CA LEU A 152 5.67 4.60 31.77
C LEU A 152 6.66 4.89 32.89
N LEU A 153 7.96 4.76 32.60
CA LEU A 153 9.01 5.08 33.56
C LEU A 153 8.95 6.55 33.98
N ASN A 154 8.70 7.49 33.08
CA ASN A 154 8.62 8.91 33.43
C ASN A 154 7.40 9.25 34.33
N LYS A 155 6.32 8.45 34.28
CA LYS A 155 5.14 8.64 35.13
C LYS A 155 5.25 7.96 36.50
N ASP A 156 5.87 6.78 36.56
CA ASP A 156 5.89 5.93 37.76
C ASP A 156 7.28 5.77 38.39
N TRP A 157 8.27 6.58 37.98
CA TRP A 157 9.60 6.56 38.58
C TRP A 157 9.53 6.92 40.08
N ARG A 158 9.90 5.96 40.94
CA ARG A 158 10.21 6.16 42.36
C ARG A 158 11.71 6.29 42.57
#